data_AF-A0A951SE38-F1
#
_entry.id   AF-A0A951SE38-F1
#
_cell.length_a   1.000
_cell.length_b   1.000
_cell.length_c   1.000
_cell.angle_alpha   90.00
_cell.angle_beta   90.00
_cell.angle_gamma   90.00
#
_symmetry.space_group_name_H-M   'P 1'
#
loop_
_entity.id
_entity.type
_entity.pdbx_description
1 polymer ?
#
loop_
_entity_poly.entity_id
_entity_poly.type
_entity_poly.pdbx_seq_one_letter_code
_entity_poly.pdbx_strand_id
1 'polypeptide(L)' 'METRKPKKEIKFPENRKIAKQLMKGDRVVIARYANLSAVTIRDMMMGYRRITDNVARAILRLMAERQELARALEEISNQ' A
#
# COMPACT_ATOMS: atom_id res chain seq x y z
N MET A 1 -34.72 8.19 8.53
CA MET A 1 -34.29 7.95 7.14
C MET A 1 -32.84 7.50 7.16
N GLU A 2 -32.57 6.25 6.81
CA GLU A 2 -31.21 5.72 6.74
C GLU A 2 -30.62 6.05 5.36
N THR A 3 -29.78 7.07 5.28
CA THR A 3 -29.10 7.44 4.03
C THR A 3 -27.99 6.42 3.74
N ARG A 4 -28.31 5.35 3.00
CA ARG A 4 -27.29 4.42 2.51
C ARG A 4 -26.36 5.18 1.56
N LYS A 5 -25.13 5.47 2.00
CA LYS A 5 -24.10 6.06 1.14
C LYS A 5 -23.89 5.17 -0.09
N PRO A 6 -23.77 5.74 -1.31
CA PRO A 6 -23.58 4.94 -2.51
C PRO A 6 -22.33 4.07 -2.38
N LYS A 7 -22.47 2.78 -2.68
CA LYS A 7 -21.36 1.82 -2.64
C LYS A 7 -20.33 2.23 -3.69
N LYS A 8 -19.09 2.48 -3.28
CA LYS A 8 -18.01 2.84 -4.22
C LYS A 8 -17.80 1.69 -5.22
N GLU A 9 -17.82 2.02 -6.50
CA GLU A 9 -17.54 1.10 -7.60
C GLU A 9 -16.03 0.83 -7.72
N ILE A 10 -15.65 -0.43 -7.95
CA ILE A 10 -14.25 -0.85 -8.16
C ILE A 10 -13.90 -0.61 -9.62
N LYS A 11 -13.01 0.35 -9.88
CA LYS A 11 -12.56 0.75 -11.23
C LYS A 11 -11.21 0.15 -11.62
N PHE A 12 -10.39 -0.20 -10.63
CA PHE A 12 -9.01 -0.69 -10.79
C PHE A 12 -8.82 -1.98 -9.98
N PRO A 13 -9.47 -3.10 -10.36
CA PRO A 13 -9.43 -4.35 -9.60
C PRO A 13 -8.00 -4.93 -9.47
N GLU A 14 -7.12 -4.64 -10.42
CA GLU A 14 -5.71 -5.04 -10.43
C GLU A 14 -4.92 -4.50 -9.23
N ASN A 15 -5.30 -3.35 -8.67
CA ASN A 15 -4.66 -2.80 -7.47
C ASN A 15 -4.75 -3.76 -6.28
N ARG A 16 -5.77 -4.62 -6.24
CA ARG A 16 -5.91 -5.62 -5.19
C ARG A 16 -4.81 -6.68 -5.24
N LYS A 17 -4.22 -6.94 -6.41
CA LYS A 17 -3.07 -7.85 -6.54
C LYS A 17 -1.85 -7.29 -5.80
N ILE A 18 -1.60 -5.98 -5.94
CA ILE A 18 -0.55 -5.26 -5.21
C ILE A 18 -0.87 -5.23 -3.72
N ALA A 19 -2.11 -4.89 -3.36
CA ALA A 19 -2.54 -4.79 -1.97
C ALA A 19 -2.39 -6.11 -1.19
N LYS A 20 -2.52 -7.27 -1.85
CA LYS A 20 -2.31 -8.59 -1.23
C LYS A 20 -0.86 -8.85 -0.80
N GLN A 21 0.11 -8.15 -1.39
CA GLN A 21 1.53 -8.25 -1.04
C GLN A 21 1.91 -7.32 0.13
N LEU A 22 1.01 -6.41 0.50
CA LEU A 22 1.26 -5.44 1.57
C LEU A 22 0.83 -6.02 2.92
N MET A 23 1.61 -5.72 3.95
CA MET A 23 1.30 -6.08 5.33
C MET A 23 0.33 -5.08 5.96
N LYS A 24 -0.26 -5.47 7.10
CA LYS A 24 -1.09 -4.59 7.90
C LYS A 24 -0.23 -3.42 8.42
N GLY A 25 -0.57 -2.20 8.02
CA GLY A 25 0.15 -0.98 8.44
C GLY A 25 0.88 -0.28 7.30
N ASP A 26 1.23 -1.00 6.24
CA ASP A 26 1.99 -0.49 5.08
C ASP A 26 1.35 0.73 4.46
N ARG A 27 0.02 0.72 4.39
CA ARG A 27 -0.75 1.84 3.85
C ARG A 27 -0.43 3.17 4.54
N VAL A 28 -0.05 3.16 5.82
CA VAL A 28 0.32 4.36 6.59
C VAL A 28 1.72 4.82 6.22
N VAL A 29 2.65 3.88 6.03
CA VAL A 29 4.03 4.20 5.59
C VAL A 29 4.02 4.71 4.15
N ILE A 30 3.32 4.02 3.25
CA ILE A 30 3.11 4.43 1.85
C ILE A 30 2.46 5.82 1.80
N ALA A 31 1.47 6.09 2.65
CA ALA A 31 0.83 7.40 2.73
C ALA A 31 1.85 8.51 3.09
N ARG A 32 2.73 8.26 4.06
CA ARG A 32 3.81 9.19 4.43
C ARG A 32 4.79 9.40 3.27
N TYR A 33 5.26 8.32 2.64
CA TYR A 33 6.21 8.39 1.51
C TYR A 33 5.62 9.11 0.29
N ALA A 34 4.32 8.93 0.03
CA ALA A 34 3.64 9.53 -1.11
C ALA A 34 3.03 10.92 -0.81
N ASN A 35 3.16 11.44 0.43
CA ASN A 35 2.51 12.65 0.91
C ASN A 35 0.99 12.67 0.66
N LEU A 36 0.31 11.58 1.00
CA LEU A 36 -1.13 11.41 0.85
C LEU A 36 -1.78 10.95 2.15
N SER A 37 -3.11 11.03 2.24
CA SER A 37 -3.85 10.45 3.36
C SER A 37 -3.87 8.92 3.28
N ALA A 38 -3.87 8.24 4.44
CA ALA A 38 -4.04 6.78 4.50
C ALA A 38 -5.40 6.32 3.93
N VAL A 39 -6.42 7.18 3.98
CA VAL A 39 -7.73 6.93 3.36
C VAL A 39 -7.62 6.88 1.84
N THR A 40 -6.86 7.80 1.24
CA THR A 40 -6.59 7.82 -0.20
C THR A 40 -5.85 6.56 -0.62
N ILE A 41 -4.82 6.15 0.12
CA ILE A 41 -4.09 4.90 -0.15
C ILE A 41 -5.02 3.69 -0.04
N ARG A 42 -5.86 3.62 1.01
CA ARG A 42 -6.86 2.55 1.14
C ARG A 42 -7.79 2.50 -0.07
N ASP A 43 -8.32 3.63 -0.52
CA ASP A 43 -9.20 3.68 -1.68
C ASP A 43 -8.48 3.20 -2.96
N MET A 44 -7.19 3.51 -3.13
CA MET A 44 -6.36 2.96 -4.22
C MET A 44 -6.19 1.45 -4.10
N MET A 45 -5.82 0.93 -2.92
CA MET A 45 -5.63 -0.50 -2.67
C MET A 45 -6.91 -1.33 -2.87
N MET A 46 -8.08 -0.75 -2.57
CA MET A 46 -9.38 -1.40 -2.79
C MET A 46 -9.83 -1.38 -4.25
N GLY A 47 -9.11 -0.64 -5.11
CA GLY A 47 -9.40 -0.48 -6.54
C GLY A 47 -10.43 0.61 -6.85
N TYR A 48 -10.77 1.47 -5.89
CA TYR A 48 -11.68 2.59 -6.11
C TYR A 48 -11.00 3.78 -6.81
N ARG A 49 -9.66 3.84 -6.77
CA ARG A 49 -8.82 4.87 -7.38
C ARG A 49 -7.61 4.23 -8.05
N ARG A 50 -7.08 4.86 -9.10
CA ARG A 50 -5.82 4.46 -9.74
C ARG A 50 -4.65 4.65 -8.79
N ILE A 51 -3.69 3.73 -8.79
CA ILE A 51 -2.39 3.95 -8.14
C ILE A 51 -1.60 4.94 -9.01
N THR A 52 -1.26 6.10 -8.44
CA THR A 52 -0.41 7.10 -9.09
C THR A 52 1.06 6.72 -9.01
N ASP A 53 1.90 7.25 -9.90
CA ASP A 53 3.34 6.97 -9.93
C ASP A 53 4.05 7.28 -8.60
N ASN A 54 3.65 8.34 -7.90
CA ASN A 54 4.19 8.65 -6.57
C ASN A 54 3.91 7.54 -5.55
N VAL A 55 2.72 6.94 -5.60
CA VAL A 55 2.33 5.83 -4.73
C VAL A 55 3.02 4.54 -5.15
N ALA A 56 3.17 4.29 -6.45
CA ALA A 56 3.94 3.16 -6.97
C ALA A 56 5.41 3.24 -6.50
N ARG A 57 6.05 4.40 -6.62
CA ARG A 57 7.42 4.64 -6.10
C ARG A 57 7.50 4.45 -4.59
N ALA A 58 6.52 4.93 -3.83
CA ALA A 58 6.45 4.73 -2.38
C ALA A 58 6.34 3.24 -1.99
N ILE A 59 5.55 2.46 -2.72
CA ILE A 59 5.43 1.01 -2.52
C ILE A 59 6.75 0.32 -2.81
N LEU A 60 7.38 0.61 -3.95
CA LEU A 60 8.66 0.01 -4.33
C LEU A 60 9.75 0.33 -3.30
N ARG A 61 9.82 1.58 -2.83
CA ARG A 61 10.72 1.99 -1.76
C ARG A 61 10.52 1.15 -0.50
N LEU A 62 9.28 1.03 -0.02
CA LEU A 62 8.97 0.24 1.18
C LEU A 62 9.36 -1.24 1.02
N MET A 63 9.15 -1.82 -0.16
CA MET A 63 9.52 -3.21 -0.42
C MET A 63 11.04 -3.40 -0.45
N ALA A 64 11.78 -2.46 -1.06
CA ALA A 64 13.24 -2.48 -1.08
C ALA A 64 13.83 -2.39 0.33
N GLU A 65 13.35 -1.44 1.15
CA GLU A 65 13.78 -1.26 2.55
C GLU A 65 13.55 -2.55 3.38
N ARG A 66 12.46 -3.28 3.12
CA ARG A 66 12.20 -4.57 3.78
C ARG A 66 13.13 -5.67 3.34
N GLN A 67 13.41 -5.76 2.05
CA GLN A 67 14.33 -6.76 1.53
C GLN A 67 15.73 -6.55 2.10
N GLU A 68 16.17 -5.30 2.17
CA GLU A 68 17.43 -4.93 2.80
C GLU A 68 17.47 -5.30 4.29
N LEU A 69 16.42 -4.95 5.05
CA LEU A 69 16.31 -5.33 6.46
C LEU A 69 16.32 -6.85 6.66
N ALA A 70 15.60 -7.60 5.84
CA ALA A 70 15.55 -9.06 5.94
C ALA A 70 16.94 -9.69 5.73
N ARG A 71 17.71 -9.20 4.74
CA ARG A 71 19.10 -9.63 4.51
C ARG A 71 20.00 -9.31 5.70
N ALA A 72 19.94 -8.10 6.22
CA ALA A 72 20.74 -7.69 7.37
C ALA A 72 20.46 -8.53 8.63
N LEU A 73 19.19 -8.92 8.85
CA LEU A 73 18.80 -9.80 9.95
C LEU A 73 19.30 -11.24 9.75
N GLU A 74 19.27 -11.74 8.51
CA GLU A 74 19.79 -13.07 8.18
C GLU A 74 21.31 -13.16 8.45
N GLU A 75 22.07 -12.13 8.08
CA GLU A 75 23.51 -12.04 8.36
C GLU A 75 23.83 -12.06 9.86
N ILE A 76 23.00 -11.44 10.70
CA ILE A 76 23.15 -11.47 12.16
C ILE A 76 22.82 -12.87 12.71
N SER A 77 21.77 -13.52 12.20
CA SER A 77 21.30 -14.81 12.71
C SER A 77 22.22 -16.00 12.40
N ASN A 78 23.08 -15.86 11.38
CA ASN A 78 24.05 -16.88 10.96
C ASN A 78 25.44 -16.71 11.59
N GLN A 79 25.57 -15.82 12.59
CA GLN A 79 26.75 -15.67 13.46
C GLN A 79 26.60 -16.54 14.72
#